data_AF-A0A5B2UIN3-F1
#
_entry.id   AF-A0A5B2UIN3-F1
#
_cell.length_a   1.000
_cell.length_b   1.000
_cell.length_c   1.000
_cell.angle_alpha   90.00
_cell.angle_beta   90.00
_cell.angle_gamma   90.00
#
_symmetry.space_group_name_H-M   'P 1'
#
loop_
_entity.id
_entity.type
_entity.pdbx_description
1 polymer ?
#
loop_
_entity_poly.entity_id
_entity_poly.type
_entity_poly.pdbx_seq_one_letter_code
_entity_poly.pdbx_strand_id
1 'polypeptide(L)' 'MDEEISFEHEGTTYTGTFSVLGDELIVYLPDGSQRATILRGLDPEMAALTHLRGFVLHLKNVDPAGN' A
#
# COMPACT_ATOMS: atom_id res chain seq x y z
N MET A 1 -0.49 8.43 -14.21
CA MET A 1 0.51 7.37 -14.46
C MET A 1 0.52 6.56 -13.20
N ASP A 2 0.32 5.26 -13.33
CA ASP A 2 0.40 4.33 -12.21
C ASP A 2 1.86 3.98 -11.96
N GLU A 3 2.31 4.11 -10.72
CA GLU A 3 3.66 3.81 -10.28
C GLU A 3 3.64 2.56 -9.38
N GLU A 4 4.64 1.70 -9.50
CA GLU A 4 4.75 0.49 -8.68
C GLU A 4 5.58 0.77 -7.42
N ILE A 5 5.14 0.20 -6.30
CA ILE A 5 5.85 0.18 -5.03
C ILE A 5 6.02 -1.24 -4.53
N SER A 6 7.19 -1.52 -3.95
CA SER A 6 7.49 -2.81 -3.35
C SER A 6 7.91 -2.63 -1.90
N PHE A 7 7.40 -3.49 -1.03
CA PHE A 7 7.79 -3.55 0.37
C PHE A 7 8.10 -4.99 0.77
N GLU A 8 9.33 -5.22 1.23
CA GLU A 8 9.73 -6.52 1.78
C GLU A 8 9.41 -6.58 3.28
N HIS A 9 8.73 -7.65 3.70
CA HIS A 9 8.45 -7.94 5.10
C HIS A 9 8.56 -9.45 5.36
N GLU A 10 9.41 -9.82 6.33
CA GLU A 10 9.63 -11.22 6.74
C GLU A 10 9.95 -12.16 5.57
N GLY A 11 10.79 -11.68 4.63
CA GLY A 11 11.21 -12.45 3.45
C GLY A 11 10.14 -12.58 2.36
N THR A 12 8.97 -11.95 2.52
CA THR A 12 7.94 -11.85 1.47
C THR A 12 7.95 -10.44 0.90
N THR A 13 8.09 -10.33 -0.42
CA THR A 13 7.96 -9.04 -1.11
C THR A 13 6.51 -8.83 -1.51
N TYR A 14 5.93 -7.75 -1.01
CA TYR A 14 4.60 -7.30 -1.38
C TYR A 14 4.74 -6.17 -2.38
N THR A 15 4.08 -6.29 -3.51
CA THR A 15 4.02 -5.24 -4.53
C THR A 15 2.62 -4.63 -4.55
N GLY A 16 2.56 -3.34 -4.79
CA GLY A 16 1.33 -2.58 -4.99
C GLY A 16 1.57 -1.51 -6.03
N THR A 17 0.49 -0.88 -6.47
CA THR A 17 0.58 0.25 -7.40
C THR A 17 -0.10 1.46 -6.79
N PHE A 18 0.32 2.66 -7.17
CA PHE A 18 -0.34 3.88 -6.76
C PHE A 18 -0.51 4.83 -7.92
N SER A 19 -1.53 5.67 -7.83
CA SER A 19 -1.92 6.64 -8.85
C SER A 19 -2.22 7.97 -8.17
N VAL A 20 -1.63 9.04 -8.69
CA VAL A 20 -1.83 10.41 -8.16
C VAL A 20 -2.77 11.18 -9.07
N LEU A 21 -3.90 11.63 -8.51
CA LEU A 21 -4.91 12.45 -9.17
C LEU A 21 -4.96 13.82 -8.49
N GLY A 22 -4.15 14.76 -8.98
CA GLY A 22 -4.05 16.09 -8.38
C GLY A 22 -3.39 16.02 -6.99
N ASP A 23 -4.19 16.23 -5.94
CA ASP A 23 -3.75 16.13 -4.54
C ASP A 23 -4.21 14.82 -3.86
N GLU A 24 -4.89 13.94 -4.60
CA GLU A 24 -5.34 12.64 -4.11
C GLU A 24 -4.39 11.53 -4.58
N LEU A 25 -4.00 10.67 -3.66
CA LEU A 25 -3.23 9.46 -3.89
C LEU A 25 -4.14 8.25 -3.71
N ILE A 26 -4.22 7.41 -4.74
CA ILE A 26 -4.92 6.13 -4.73
C ILE A 26 -3.86 5.02 -4.73
N VAL A 27 -3.92 4.13 -3.75
CA VAL A 27 -3.00 2.99 -3.58
C VAL A 27 -3.80 1.70 -3.78
N TYR A 28 -3.40 0.89 -4.75
CA TYR A 28 -3.92 -0.44 -5.01
C TYR A 28 -3.09 -1.47 -4.26
N LEU A 29 -3.74 -2.16 -3.33
CA LEU A 29 -3.14 -3.19 -2.50
C LEU A 29 -3.19 -4.55 -3.22
N PRO A 30 -2.27 -5.47 -2.91
CA PRO A 30 -2.21 -6.79 -3.57
C PRO A 30 -3.44 -7.69 -3.29
N ASP A 31 -4.24 -7.37 -2.26
CA ASP A 31 -5.53 -8.02 -1.98
C ASP A 31 -6.65 -7.61 -2.96
N GLY A 32 -6.41 -6.63 -3.83
CA GLY A 32 -7.40 -6.03 -4.73
C GLY A 32 -8.18 -4.87 -4.11
N SER A 33 -8.02 -4.66 -2.80
CA SER A 33 -8.51 -3.47 -2.10
C SER A 33 -7.73 -2.21 -2.51
N GLN A 34 -8.40 -1.05 -2.49
CA GLN A 34 -7.76 0.25 -2.76
C GLN A 34 -7.91 1.21 -1.57
N ARG A 35 -6.94 2.11 -1.40
CA ARG A 35 -6.95 3.15 -0.37
C ARG A 35 -6.67 4.50 -0.99
N ALA A 36 -7.52 5.48 -0.70
CA ALA A 36 -7.33 6.86 -1.12
C ALA A 36 -6.89 7.73 0.07
N THR A 37 -5.95 8.65 -0.17
CA THR A 37 -5.52 9.65 0.81
C THR A 37 -5.21 10.97 0.13
N ILE A 38 -5.40 12.08 0.83
CA ILE A 38 -5.09 13.42 0.32
C ILE A 38 -3.67 13.77 0.74
N LEU A 39 -2.79 14.04 -0.23
CA LEU A 39 -1.37 14.27 -0.01
C LEU A 39 -1.11 15.56 0.75
N ARG A 40 -1.81 16.66 0.47
CA ARG A 40 -1.58 17.98 1.10
C ARG A 40 -0.10 18.38 1.13
N GLY A 41 0.64 18.07 0.07
CA GLY A 41 2.09 18.30 -0.02
C GLY A 41 2.99 17.19 0.54
N LEU A 42 2.43 16.03 0.90
CA LEU A 42 3.21 14.82 1.19
C LEU A 42 3.71 14.16 -0.08
N ASP A 43 4.87 13.49 0.01
CA ASP A 43 5.40 12.68 -1.09
C ASP A 43 4.47 11.48 -1.36
N PRO A 44 3.98 11.32 -2.61
CA PRO A 44 3.04 10.26 -2.96
C PRO A 44 3.61 8.86 -2.74
N GLU A 45 4.88 8.65 -3.07
CA GLU A 45 5.56 7.37 -2.89
C GLU A 45 5.65 6.99 -1.39
N MET A 46 6.03 7.92 -0.52
CA MET A 46 6.11 7.70 0.93
C MET A 46 4.74 7.39 1.54
N ALA A 47 3.71 8.12 1.11
CA ALA A 47 2.34 7.90 1.55
C ALA A 47 1.83 6.52 1.07
N ALA A 48 2.10 6.16 -0.20
CA ALA A 48 1.75 4.87 -0.76
C ALA A 48 2.44 3.71 -0.03
N LEU A 49 3.74 3.83 0.21
CA LEU A 49 4.53 2.85 0.95
C LEU A 49 4.02 2.67 2.39
N THR A 50 3.59 3.76 3.03
CA THR A 50 2.98 3.70 4.37
C THR A 50 1.68 2.90 4.36
N HIS A 51 0.83 3.09 3.35
CA HIS A 51 -0.39 2.31 3.17
C HIS A 51 -0.09 0.83 2.90
N LEU A 52 0.88 0.53 2.04
CA LEU A 52 1.30 -0.84 1.74
C LEU A 52 1.87 -1.53 3.00
N ARG A 53 2.74 -0.86 3.75
CA ARG A 53 3.24 -1.34 5.05
C ARG A 53 2.11 -1.65 6.02
N GLY A 54 1.18 -0.72 6.18
CA GLY A 54 0.03 -0.91 7.07
C GLY A 54 -0.85 -2.08 6.65
N PHE A 55 -1.01 -2.30 5.34
CA PHE A 55 -1.69 -3.48 4.81
C PHE A 55 -0.94 -4.78 5.16
N VAL A 56 0.37 -4.84 4.90
CA VAL A 56 1.18 -6.04 5.16
C VAL A 56 1.16 -6.42 6.66
N LEU A 57 1.30 -5.42 7.54
CA LEU A 57 1.22 -5.62 8.98
C LEU A 57 -0.19 -6.07 9.43
N HIS A 58 -1.25 -5.59 8.77
CA HIS A 58 -2.62 -6.00 9.09
C HIS A 58 -2.96 -7.38 8.53
N LEU A 59 -2.47 -7.73 7.34
CA LEU A 59 -2.67 -9.04 6.72
C LEU A 59 -2.16 -10.15 7.64
N LYS A 60 -1.00 -9.95 8.28
CA LYS A 60 -0.44 -10.85 9.28
C LYS A 60 -1.32 -11.03 10.52
N ASN A 61 -2.14 -10.05 10.89
CA ASN A 61 -3.10 -10.18 11.99
C ASN A 61 -4.37 -10.93 11.58
N VAL A 62 -4.65 -11.07 10.28
CA VAL A 62 -5.78 -11.85 9.76
C VAL A 62 -5.41 -13.32 9.55
N ASP A 63 -4.11 -13.65 9.52
CA ASP A 63 -3.61 -15.03 9.44
C ASP A 63 -2.80 -15.45 10.69
N PRO A 64 -3.44 -15.71 11.85
CA PRO A 64 -2.76 -16.40 12.95
C PRO A 64 -2.87 -17.94 12.85
N ALA A 65 -3.81 -18.49 12.08
CA ALA A 65 -3.98 -19.92 11.89
C ALA A 65 -5.15 -20.18 10.92
N GLY A 66 -4.86 -20.63 9.70
CA GLY A 66 -5.82 -21.47 8.98
C GLY A 66 -5.96 -22.81 9.71
N ASN A 67 -6.97 -22.92 10.57
CA ASN A 67 -7.43 -24.16 11.19
C ASN A 67 -8.28 -24.99 10.23
#